data_AF-A0A955GNL0-F1
#
_entry.id   AF-A0A955GNL0-F1
#
_cell.length_a   1.000
_cell.length_b   1.000
_cell.length_c   1.000
_cell.angle_alpha   90.00
_cell.angle_beta   90.00
_cell.angle_gamma   90.00
#
_symmetry.space_group_name_H-M   'P 1'
#
loop_
_entity.id
_entity.type
_entity.pdbx_description
1 polymer ?
#
loop_
_entity_poly.entity_id
_entity_poly.type
_entity_poly.pdbx_seq_one_letter_code
_entity_poly.pdbx_strand_id
1 'polypeptide(L)'
;MRYGVSMNTYGVIVPKLASIRSTTTLSKAAKQRLKWMSFYETHGCNARLTCRHFGISPDVFYRWKKRYKPGQLLSLEDNTINRRPKHIRQPTTAPITVARVKQLREQYPRWGKKKLHALLVDEGHTISQA
;
A
#
# COMPACT_ATOMS: atom_id res chain seq x y z
N MET A 1 -37.24 40.23 10.10
CA MET A 1 -37.23 38.80 9.70
C MET A 1 -36.07 38.63 8.71
N ARG A 2 -34.92 38.00 9.07
CA ARG A 2 -34.60 36.56 8.89
C ARG A 2 -34.94 36.09 7.46
N TYR A 3 -34.10 35.59 6.55
CA TYR A 3 -32.69 35.17 6.43
C TYR A 3 -32.36 35.27 4.91
N GLY A 4 -31.15 35.62 4.45
CA GLY A 4 -30.10 34.66 4.10
C GLY A 4 -30.22 34.09 2.67
N VAL A 5 -29.35 34.52 1.74
CA VAL A 5 -28.69 33.66 0.73
C VAL A 5 -27.29 34.25 0.49
N SER A 6 -26.24 33.59 0.96
CA SER A 6 -24.88 33.95 0.53
C SER A 6 -24.73 33.57 -0.94
N MET A 7 -24.30 34.50 -1.79
CA MET A 7 -23.99 34.25 -3.20
C MET A 7 -23.17 32.97 -3.33
N ASN A 8 -23.83 31.97 -3.93
CA ASN A 8 -23.32 30.63 -4.09
C ASN A 8 -22.10 30.66 -5.02
N THR A 9 -21.06 29.95 -4.59
CA THR A 9 -19.89 29.47 -5.36
C THR A 9 -19.74 30.05 -6.77
N TYR A 10 -18.71 30.87 -6.98
CA TYR A 10 -18.12 31.10 -8.30
C TYR A 10 -17.59 29.76 -8.83
N GLY A 11 -18.50 28.93 -9.34
CA GLY A 11 -18.22 27.71 -10.06
C GLY A 11 -17.65 28.09 -11.40
N VAL A 12 -16.37 28.47 -11.43
CA VAL A 12 -15.63 28.55 -12.68
C VAL A 12 -15.54 27.12 -13.20
N ILE A 13 -16.24 26.83 -14.31
CA ILE A 13 -16.03 25.58 -15.04
C ILE A 13 -14.63 25.68 -15.65
N VAL A 14 -13.62 25.31 -14.87
CA VAL A 14 -12.25 25.21 -15.36
C VAL A 14 -12.17 23.97 -16.27
N PRO A 15 -11.77 24.13 -17.55
CA PRO A 15 -11.45 22.99 -18.39
C PRO A 15 -10.43 22.11 -17.63
N LYS A 16 -10.58 20.78 -17.70
CA LYS A 16 -9.72 19.80 -17.00
C LYS A 16 -9.93 19.64 -15.48
N LEU A 17 -11.04 20.08 -14.90
CA LEU A 17 -11.34 19.88 -13.46
C LEU A 17 -11.24 18.40 -13.00
N ALA A 18 -11.62 17.44 -13.83
CA ALA A 18 -11.47 16.01 -13.53
C ALA A 18 -9.99 15.58 -13.38
N SER A 19 -9.09 16.18 -14.16
CA SER A 19 -7.64 16.00 -14.03
C SER A 19 -7.10 16.67 -12.77
N ILE A 20 -7.69 17.78 -12.33
CA ILE A 20 -7.29 18.47 -11.10
C ILE A 20 -7.73 17.66 -9.87
N ARG A 21 -8.98 17.15 -9.85
CA ARG A 21 -9.49 16.30 -8.75
C ARG A 21 -8.63 15.05 -8.52
N SER A 22 -8.16 14.42 -9.59
CA SER A 22 -7.27 13.26 -9.48
C SER A 22 -5.87 13.63 -9.00
N THR A 23 -5.38 14.86 -9.22
CA THR A 23 -4.10 15.31 -8.64
C THR A 23 -4.20 15.59 -7.14
N THR A 24 -5.35 16.04 -6.63
CA THR A 24 -5.54 16.31 -5.20
C THR A 24 -5.48 15.05 -4.33
N THR A 25 -5.95 13.91 -4.84
CA THR A 25 -5.97 12.62 -4.12
C THR A 25 -4.65 11.86 -4.12
N LEU A 26 -3.66 12.28 -4.92
CA LEU A 26 -2.37 11.59 -5.00
C LEU A 26 -1.53 11.76 -3.74
N SER A 27 -0.77 10.70 -3.41
CA SER A 27 0.28 10.73 -2.40
C SER A 27 1.38 11.73 -2.77
N LYS A 28 2.14 12.19 -1.77
CA LYS A 28 3.28 13.09 -1.97
C LYS A 28 4.29 12.53 -2.98
N ALA A 29 4.54 11.22 -2.93
CA ALA A 29 5.46 10.54 -3.84
C ALA A 29 4.91 10.49 -5.28
N ALA A 30 3.62 10.20 -5.45
CA ALA A 30 2.99 10.20 -6.78
C ALA A 30 2.95 11.61 -7.40
N LYS A 31 2.68 12.65 -6.60
CA LYS A 31 2.78 14.05 -7.03
C LYS A 31 4.19 14.40 -7.51
N GLN A 32 5.22 13.95 -6.80
CA GLN A 32 6.61 14.16 -7.21
C GLN A 32 6.92 13.46 -8.54
N ARG A 33 6.46 12.23 -8.73
CA ARG A 33 6.64 11.49 -10.00
C ARG A 33 5.89 12.14 -11.16
N LEU A 34 4.71 12.71 -10.89
CA LEU A 34 3.97 13.47 -11.90
C LEU A 34 4.78 14.67 -12.37
N LYS A 35 5.46 15.38 -11.46
CA LYS A 35 6.39 16.47 -11.82
C LYS A 35 7.53 16.00 -12.70
N TRP A 36 8.04 14.78 -12.50
CA TRP A 36 9.07 14.20 -13.38
C TRP A 36 8.55 14.03 -14.80
N MET A 37 7.34 13.48 -14.95
CA MET A 37 6.71 13.25 -16.25
C MET A 37 6.39 14.57 -16.95
N SER A 38 5.82 15.55 -16.24
CA SER A 38 5.53 16.86 -16.82
C SER A 38 6.80 17.58 -17.26
N PHE A 39 7.88 17.53 -16.46
CA PHE A 39 9.16 18.14 -16.82
C PHE A 39 9.81 17.44 -18.02
N TYR A 40 9.75 16.11 -18.07
CA TYR A 40 10.25 15.33 -19.18
C TYR A 40 9.54 15.69 -20.50
N GLU A 41 8.22 15.86 -20.48
CA GLU A 41 7.44 16.25 -21.66
C GLU A 41 7.75 17.69 -22.10
N THR A 42 7.89 18.64 -21.18
CA THR A 42 8.17 20.05 -21.52
C THR A 42 9.61 20.29 -21.96
N HIS A 43 10.56 19.42 -21.59
CA HIS A 43 11.99 19.57 -21.92
C HIS A 43 12.44 18.57 -23.00
N GLY A 44 11.61 18.39 -24.03
CA GLY A 44 11.97 17.66 -25.24
C GLY A 44 12.24 16.17 -25.02
N CYS A 45 11.55 15.54 -24.07
CA CYS A 45 11.70 14.11 -23.78
C CYS A 45 13.13 13.70 -23.36
N ASN A 46 13.88 14.60 -22.72
CA ASN A 46 15.24 14.31 -22.27
C ASN A 46 15.28 13.69 -20.86
N ALA A 47 15.33 12.36 -20.79
CA ALA A 47 15.35 11.62 -19.52
C ALA A 47 16.55 11.98 -18.64
N ARG A 48 17.74 12.19 -19.22
CA ARG A 48 18.96 12.50 -18.47
C ARG A 48 18.88 13.88 -17.82
N LEU A 49 18.31 14.86 -18.53
CA LEU A 49 18.08 16.20 -17.98
C LEU A 49 17.09 16.15 -16.82
N THR A 50 15.97 15.44 -16.97
CA THR A 50 15.01 15.22 -15.89
C THR A 50 15.66 14.56 -14.68
N CYS A 51 16.49 13.53 -14.90
CA CYS A 51 17.18 12.83 -13.82
C CYS A 51 18.13 13.75 -13.03
N ARG A 52 18.89 14.60 -13.74
CA ARG A 52 19.77 15.61 -13.13
C ARG A 52 18.98 16.66 -12.35
N HIS A 53 17.87 17.13 -12.91
CA HIS A 53 17.04 18.16 -12.29
C HIS A 53 16.40 17.70 -10.97
N PHE A 54 15.93 16.45 -10.92
CA PHE A 54 15.27 15.90 -9.73
C PHE A 54 16.17 15.04 -8.82
N GLY A 55 17.45 14.84 -9.17
CA GLY A 55 18.38 14.01 -8.40
C GLY A 55 17.98 12.53 -8.34
N ILE A 56 17.43 11.97 -9.43
CA ILE A 56 16.98 10.58 -9.50
C ILE A 56 17.86 9.75 -10.44
N SER A 57 17.99 8.45 -10.17
CA SER A 57 18.69 7.57 -11.10
C SER A 57 17.87 7.33 -12.37
N PRO A 58 18.53 7.14 -13.54
CA PRO A 58 17.85 6.79 -14.79
C PRO A 58 16.96 5.55 -14.65
N ASP A 59 17.40 4.54 -13.90
CA ASP A 59 16.65 3.29 -13.70
C ASP A 59 15.32 3.53 -12.99
N VAL A 60 15.33 4.41 -11.97
CA VAL A 60 14.10 4.80 -11.26
C VAL A 60 13.18 5.54 -12.22
N PHE A 61 13.72 6.47 -13.02
CA PHE A 61 12.94 7.22 -13.99
C PHE A 61 12.28 6.30 -15.03
N TYR A 62 13.05 5.44 -15.71
CA TYR A 62 12.52 4.54 -16.73
C TYR A 62 11.50 3.54 -16.16
N ARG A 63 11.72 3.05 -14.94
CA ARG A 63 10.74 2.20 -14.25
C ARG A 63 9.40 2.90 -14.07
N TRP A 64 9.40 4.17 -13.68
CA TRP A 64 8.17 4.95 -13.52
C TRP A 64 7.58 5.41 -14.86
N LYS A 65 8.42 5.74 -15.85
CA LYS A 65 7.98 6.07 -17.20
C LYS A 65 7.20 4.91 -17.84
N LYS A 66 7.65 3.67 -17.64
CA LYS A 66 6.94 2.46 -18.11
C LYS A 66 5.55 2.30 -17.46
N ARG A 67 5.36 2.80 -16.24
CA ARG A 67 4.09 2.74 -15.51
C ARG A 67 3.17 3.92 -15.83
N TYR A 68 3.74 5.05 -16.20
CA TYR A 68 2.99 6.28 -16.43
C TYR A 68 2.01 6.12 -17.60
N LYS A 69 0.73 6.36 -17.29
CA LYS A 69 -0.33 6.47 -18.29
C LYS A 69 -0.95 7.86 -18.15
N PRO A 70 -0.88 8.74 -19.17
CA PRO A 70 -1.37 10.12 -19.08
C PRO A 70 -2.84 10.24 -18.62
N GLY A 71 -3.68 9.26 -18.96
CA GLY A 71 -5.09 9.21 -18.53
C GLY A 71 -5.35 8.58 -17.15
N GLN A 72 -4.33 8.04 -16.48
CA GLN A 72 -4.49 7.32 -15.20
C GLN A 72 -3.38 7.73 -14.22
N LEU A 73 -3.57 8.85 -13.52
CA LEU A 73 -2.59 9.37 -12.56
C LEU A 73 -2.31 8.43 -11.38
N LEU A 74 -3.27 7.58 -11.02
CA LEU A 74 -3.10 6.53 -10.00
C LEU A 74 -2.00 5.52 -10.35
N SER A 75 -1.59 5.42 -11.62
CA SER A 75 -0.47 4.57 -12.05
C SER A 75 0.89 4.97 -11.44
N LEU A 76 1.00 6.21 -10.95
CA LEU A 76 2.20 6.72 -10.28
C LEU A 76 2.20 6.48 -8.77
N GLU A 77 1.15 5.88 -8.23
CA GLU A 77 1.10 5.48 -6.83
C GLU A 77 2.01 4.29 -6.53
N ASP A 78 2.41 4.19 -5.27
CA ASP A 78 3.13 3.02 -4.79
C ASP A 78 2.17 1.82 -4.72
N ASN A 79 2.42 0.82 -5.57
CA ASN A 79 1.74 -0.46 -5.47
C ASN A 79 2.25 -1.23 -4.24
N THR A 80 1.55 -1.07 -3.11
CA THR A 80 1.80 -1.81 -1.87
C THR A 80 1.70 -3.32 -2.07
N ILE A 81 0.80 -3.77 -2.96
CA ILE A 81 0.63 -5.17 -3.35
C ILE A 81 1.92 -5.75 -3.95
N ASN A 82 2.67 -4.96 -4.73
CA ASN A 82 3.92 -5.40 -5.37
C ASN A 82 5.13 -5.38 -4.43
N ARG A 83 5.01 -4.79 -3.23
CA ARG A 83 6.08 -4.80 -2.21
C ARG A 83 6.09 -6.09 -1.41
N ARG A 84 4.93 -6.75 -1.27
CA ARG A 84 4.84 -8.02 -0.54
C ARG A 84 5.40 -9.15 -1.41
N PRO A 85 6.27 -10.03 -0.86
CA PRO A 85 6.69 -11.23 -1.56
C PRO A 85 5.47 -12.05 -2.02
N LYS A 86 5.50 -12.54 -3.26
CA LYS A 86 4.42 -13.38 -3.81
C LYS A 86 4.25 -14.68 -3.02
N HIS A 87 5.36 -15.21 -2.52
CA HIS A 87 5.38 -16.43 -1.74
C HIS A 87 5.83 -16.11 -0.31
N ILE A 88 4.87 -16.14 0.61
CA ILE A 88 5.13 -16.03 2.04
C ILE A 88 5.01 -17.40 2.68
N ARG A 89 5.78 -17.63 3.75
CA ARG A 89 5.61 -18.85 4.56
C ARG A 89 4.21 -18.85 5.15
N GLN A 90 3.49 -19.95 4.96
CA GLN A 90 2.23 -20.21 5.63
C GLN A 90 2.50 -21.00 6.93
N PRO A 91 1.81 -20.69 8.04
CA PRO A 91 1.94 -21.50 9.24
C PRO A 91 1.48 -22.93 8.96
N THR A 92 2.32 -23.90 9.29
CA THR A 92 1.97 -25.34 9.18
C THR A 92 0.90 -25.73 10.20
N THR A 93 0.85 -25.02 11.33
CA THR A 93 -0.10 -25.28 12.42
C THR A 93 -1.45 -24.65 12.12
N ALA A 94 -2.52 -25.44 12.25
CA ALA A 94 -3.88 -24.96 12.09
C ALA A 94 -4.22 -23.84 13.10
N PRO A 95 -4.96 -22.80 12.72
CA PRO A 95 -5.33 -21.69 13.61
C PRO A 95 -6.10 -22.16 14.86
N ILE A 96 -6.93 -23.19 14.71
CA ILE A 96 -7.72 -23.79 15.79
C ILE A 96 -6.79 -24.32 16.88
N THR A 97 -5.73 -25.03 16.49
CA THR A 97 -4.74 -25.57 17.42
C THR A 97 -3.99 -24.46 18.14
N VAL A 98 -3.63 -23.37 17.45
CA VAL A 98 -2.99 -22.20 18.09
C VAL A 98 -3.92 -21.54 19.11
N ALA A 99 -5.20 -21.37 18.77
CA ALA A 99 -6.18 -20.83 19.68
C ALA A 99 -6.36 -21.72 20.92
N ARG A 100 -6.39 -23.04 20.75
CA ARG A 100 -6.50 -23.99 21.85
C ARG A 100 -5.28 -23.97 22.76
N VAL A 101 -4.07 -23.95 22.20
CA VAL A 101 -2.82 -23.77 22.96
C VAL A 101 -2.85 -22.50 23.80
N LYS A 102 -3.37 -21.40 23.24
CA LYS A 102 -3.50 -20.13 23.96
C LYS A 102 -4.44 -20.26 25.16
N GLN A 103 -5.63 -20.83 24.97
CA GLN A 103 -6.59 -21.08 26.05
C GLN A 103 -6.00 -21.93 27.17
N LEU A 104 -5.31 -23.03 26.81
CA LEU A 104 -4.70 -23.92 27.80
C LEU A 104 -3.59 -23.22 28.59
N ARG A 105 -2.85 -22.28 27.97
CA ARG A 105 -1.85 -21.48 28.68
C ARG A 105 -2.47 -20.45 29.62
N GLU A 106 -3.61 -19.87 29.27
CA GLU A 106 -4.37 -18.97 30.13
C GLU A 106 -4.96 -19.73 31.33
N GLN A 107 -5.49 -20.94 31.09
CA GLN A 107 -6.06 -21.79 32.14
C GLN A 107 -5.00 -22.40 33.05
N TYR A 108 -3.84 -22.78 32.51
CA TYR A 108 -2.75 -23.42 33.26
C TYR A 108 -1.40 -22.72 33.07
N PRO A 109 -1.18 -21.54 33.68
CA PRO A 109 0.01 -20.73 33.44
C PRO A 109 1.33 -21.39 33.84
N ARG A 110 1.32 -22.28 34.84
CA ARG A 110 2.51 -22.98 35.36
C ARG A 110 2.85 -24.26 34.59
N TRP A 111 2.03 -24.67 33.63
CA TRP A 111 2.21 -25.95 32.94
C TRP A 111 3.18 -25.83 31.75
N GLY A 112 4.16 -26.73 31.73
CA GLY A 112 5.14 -26.80 30.65
C GLY A 112 4.57 -27.43 29.37
N LYS A 113 5.30 -27.24 28.26
CA LYS A 113 4.89 -27.67 26.91
C LYS A 113 4.46 -29.14 26.81
N LYS A 114 5.11 -30.04 27.57
CA LYS A 114 4.83 -31.49 27.56
C LYS A 114 3.42 -31.80 28.07
N LYS A 115 2.97 -31.11 29.12
CA LYS A 115 1.63 -31.31 29.70
C LYS A 115 0.54 -30.79 28.76
N LEU A 116 0.78 -29.62 28.16
CA LEU A 116 -0.14 -29.06 27.16
C LEU A 116 -0.22 -29.93 25.91
N HIS A 117 0.91 -30.48 25.46
CA HIS A 117 0.94 -31.41 24.33
C HIS A 117 0.13 -32.66 24.60
N ALA A 118 0.26 -33.27 25.78
CA ALA A 118 -0.54 -34.44 26.15
C ALA A 118 -2.05 -34.17 26.08
N LEU A 119 -2.51 -33.01 26.59
CA LEU A 119 -3.91 -32.59 26.48
C LEU A 119 -4.34 -32.37 25.02
N LEU A 120 -3.49 -31.72 24.22
CA LEU A 120 -3.81 -31.44 22.83
C LEU A 120 -3.90 -32.73 21.99
N VAL A 121 -3.06 -33.73 22.27
CA VAL A 121 -3.13 -35.05 21.62
C VAL A 121 -4.39 -35.81 22.04
N ASP A 122 -4.77 -35.75 23.31
CA ASP A 122 -6.03 -36.34 23.81
C ASP A 122 -7.26 -35.70 23.14
N GLU A 123 -7.20 -34.40 22.90
CA GLU A 123 -8.21 -33.64 22.12
C GLU A 123 -8.13 -33.89 20.59
N GLY A 124 -7.22 -34.76 20.13
CA GLY A 124 -7.09 -35.15 18.72
C GLY A 124 -6.23 -34.21 17.86
N HIS A 125 -5.52 -33.24 18.45
CA HIS A 125 -4.62 -32.37 17.71
C HIS A 125 -3.26 -33.04 17.44
N THR A 126 -2.86 -33.12 16.16
CA THR A 126 -1.53 -33.61 15.77
C THR A 126 -0.52 -32.46 15.80
N ILE A 127 0.35 -32.44 16.81
CA ILE A 127 1.38 -31.40 17.00
C ILE A 127 2.73 -32.04 17.27
N SER A 128 3.79 -31.55 16.64
CA SER A 128 5.16 -31.98 16.92
C SER A 128 5.69 -31.42 18.24
N GLN A 129 6.33 -32.26 19.07
CA GLN A 129 7.12 -31.79 20.21
C GLN A 129 8.50 -31.33 19.73
N ALA A 130 8.61 -30.09 19.26
CA ALA A 130 9.91 -29.42 19.11
C ALA A 130 10.26 -28.66 20.40
#